data_AF-A0AAN7D6H4-F1
#
_entry.id   AF-A0AAN7D6H4-F1
#
_cell.length_a   1.000
_cell.length_b   1.000
_cell.length_c   1.000
_cell.angle_alpha   90.00
_cell.angle_beta   90.00
_cell.angle_gamma   90.00
#
_symmetry.space_group_name_H-M   'P 1'
#
loop_
_entity.id
_entity.type
_entity.pdbx_description
1 polymer ?
#
loop_
_entity_poly.entity_id
_entity_poly.type
_entity_poly.pdbx_seq_one_letter_code
_entity_poly.pdbx_strand_id
1 'polypeptide(L)'
;MNDFVHEDGQGNLFNDKGMAVAVVEMEVDEEMYPIETVTNFGMYQELKPPEKPEKNNEKKEDRGDVKLENNTTTRIYKSYKEVEKEQLFALVYEKGMSAREAAL
;
A
#
# COMPACT_ATOMS: atom_id res chain seq x y z
N MET A 1 -24.59 -6.32 26.10
CA MET A 1 -25.93 -6.71 25.64
C MET A 1 -25.80 -6.93 24.16
N ASN A 2 -25.99 -8.17 23.71
CA ASN A 2 -25.97 -8.51 22.30
C ASN A 2 -27.41 -8.41 21.83
N ASP A 3 -27.70 -7.53 20.86
CA ASP A 3 -29.00 -7.47 20.22
C ASP A 3 -29.01 -8.55 19.13
N PHE A 4 -29.62 -9.70 19.42
CA PHE A 4 -29.74 -10.77 18.45
C PHE A 4 -30.88 -10.46 17.48
N VAL A 5 -30.69 -10.86 16.23
CA VAL A 5 -31.67 -10.72 15.15
C VAL A 5 -32.20 -12.10 14.79
N HIS A 6 -33.51 -12.23 14.66
CA HIS A 6 -34.21 -13.47 14.35
C HIS A 6 -35.21 -13.27 13.21
N GLU A 7 -35.46 -14.34 12.46
CA GLU A 7 -36.38 -14.36 11.31
C GLU A 7 -37.74 -14.93 11.72
N ASP A 8 -38.84 -14.32 11.23
CA ASP A 8 -40.21 -14.70 11.56
C ASP A 8 -40.79 -15.86 10.71
N GLY A 9 -39.99 -16.45 9.82
CA GLY A 9 -40.40 -17.49 8.89
C GLY A 9 -41.22 -16.98 7.68
N GLN A 10 -41.44 -15.66 7.58
CA GLN A 10 -41.98 -14.99 6.40
C GLN A 10 -40.91 -14.14 5.69
N GLY A 11 -39.64 -14.25 6.14
CA GLY A 11 -38.51 -13.50 5.61
C GLY A 11 -38.31 -12.13 6.25
N ASN A 12 -39.09 -11.76 7.28
CA ASN A 12 -38.87 -10.50 7.99
C ASN A 12 -37.93 -10.73 9.18
N LEU A 13 -37.01 -9.78 9.36
CA LEU A 13 -36.04 -9.81 10.46
C LEU A 13 -36.48 -8.89 11.59
N PHE A 14 -36.36 -9.36 12.82
CA PHE A 14 -36.69 -8.61 14.02
C PHE A 14 -35.56 -8.73 15.04
N ASN A 15 -35.39 -7.69 15.86
CA ASN A 15 -34.51 -7.76 17.02
C ASN A 15 -35.24 -8.29 18.26
N ASP A 16 -34.49 -8.52 19.34
CA ASP A 16 -35.03 -9.01 20.64
C ASP A 16 -36.10 -8.10 21.28
N LYS A 17 -36.28 -6.88 20.78
CA LYS A 17 -37.33 -5.94 21.21
C LYS A 17 -38.56 -5.96 20.30
N GLY A 18 -38.60 -6.87 19.32
CA GLY A 18 -39.69 -6.99 18.34
C GLY A 18 -39.72 -5.85 17.31
N MET A 19 -38.63 -5.10 17.16
CA MET A 19 -38.53 -4.06 16.13
C MET A 19 -38.05 -4.68 14.83
N ALA A 20 -38.73 -4.36 13.73
CA ALA A 20 -38.34 -4.79 12.40
C ALA A 20 -36.97 -4.22 12.04
N VAL A 21 -36.08 -5.08 11.55
CA VAL A 21 -34.72 -4.76 11.11
C VAL A 21 -34.69 -4.97 9.60
N ALA A 22 -34.41 -3.91 8.86
CA ALA A 22 -34.12 -4.02 7.44
C ALA A 22 -32.60 -4.23 7.27
N VAL A 23 -32.21 -5.31 6.60
CA VAL A 23 -30.83 -5.45 6.13
C VAL A 23 -30.74 -4.70 4.82
N VAL A 24 -29.87 -3.68 4.78
CA VAL A 24 -29.59 -2.94 3.55
C VAL A 24 -28.70 -3.84 2.71
N GLU A 25 -29.22 -4.34 1.59
CA GLU A 25 -28.39 -4.97 0.56
C GLU A 25 -27.48 -3.88 -0.02
N MET A 26 -26.18 -4.06 0.14
CA MET A 26 -25.19 -3.18 -0.48
C MET A 26 -25.06 -3.55 -1.95
N GLU A 27 -25.15 -2.56 -2.82
CA GLU A 27 -24.83 -2.73 -4.24
C GLU A 27 -23.37 -3.19 -4.36
N VAL A 28 -23.17 -4.34 -4.99
CA VAL A 28 -21.84 -4.85 -5.34
C VAL A 28 -21.53 -4.33 -6.74
N ASP A 29 -20.53 -3.46 -6.84
CA ASP A 29 -19.98 -3.06 -8.14
C ASP A 29 -19.25 -4.27 -8.76
N GLU A 30 -19.97 -5.06 -9.56
CA GLU A 30 -19.41 -6.16 -10.36
C GLU A 30 -18.64 -5.62 -11.57
N GLU A 31 -17.69 -4.71 -11.36
CA GLU A 31 -16.84 -4.24 -12.45
C GLU A 31 -15.74 -5.29 -12.72
N MET A 32 -16.00 -6.12 -13.71
CA MET A 32 -15.05 -7.13 -14.19
C MET A 32 -13.96 -6.46 -15.01
N TYR A 33 -12.71 -6.49 -14.52
CA TYR A 33 -11.52 -6.05 -15.27
C TYR A 33 -10.85 -7.26 -15.95
N PRO A 34 -11.21 -7.60 -17.21
CA PRO A 34 -10.56 -8.70 -17.91
C PRO A 34 -9.08 -8.37 -18.13
N ILE A 35 -8.21 -9.34 -17.83
CA ILE A 35 -6.79 -9.23 -18.18
C ILE A 35 -6.69 -9.38 -19.71
N GLU A 36 -6.48 -8.28 -20.42
CA GLU A 36 -6.41 -8.27 -21.89
C GLU A 36 -5.18 -8.99 -22.44
N THR A 37 -4.06 -8.93 -21.72
CA THR A 37 -2.78 -9.51 -22.16
C THR A 37 -2.03 -10.17 -21.03
N VAL A 38 -1.60 -11.43 -21.25
CA VAL A 38 -0.71 -12.17 -20.34
C VAL A 38 0.66 -12.25 -20.99
N THR A 39 1.64 -11.58 -20.41
CA THR A 39 3.03 -11.63 -20.88
C THR A 39 3.71 -12.85 -20.25
N ASN A 40 4.22 -13.77 -21.08
CA ASN A 40 5.03 -14.88 -20.59
C ASN A 40 6.49 -14.46 -20.39
N PHE A 41 7.27 -15.31 -19.71
CA PHE A 41 8.68 -15.02 -19.43
C PHE A 41 9.51 -14.75 -20.69
N GLY A 42 9.24 -15.43 -21.80
CA GLY A 42 9.93 -15.20 -23.07
C GLY A 42 9.65 -13.80 -23.64
N MET A 43 8.37 -13.41 -23.68
CA MET A 43 7.95 -12.08 -24.15
C MET A 43 8.56 -10.95 -23.29
N TYR A 44 8.69 -11.17 -21.99
CA TYR A 44 9.34 -10.21 -21.10
C TYR A 44 10.82 -10.00 -21.46
N GLN A 45 11.54 -11.07 -21.81
CA GLN A 45 12.96 -10.99 -22.17
C GLN A 45 13.19 -10.26 -23.49
N GLU A 46 12.28 -10.40 -24.46
CA GLU A 46 12.32 -9.66 -25.73
C GLU A 46 12.00 -8.17 -25.56
N LEU A 47 11.11 -7.84 -24.62
CA LEU A 47 10.73 -6.46 -24.32
C LEU A 47 11.72 -5.75 -23.39
N LYS A 48 12.77 -6.43 -22.91
CA LYS A 48 13.77 -5.84 -22.02
C LYS A 48 14.53 -4.73 -22.78
N PRO A 49 14.51 -3.48 -22.29
CA PRO A 49 15.30 -2.41 -22.90
C PRO A 49 16.79 -2.75 -22.88
N PRO A 50 17.58 -2.25 -23.85
CA PRO A 50 19.03 -2.44 -23.88
C PRO A 50 19.66 -1.95 -22.58
N GLU A 51 20.57 -2.75 -22.01
CA GLU A 51 21.33 -2.35 -20.85
C GLU A 51 22.22 -1.14 -21.20
N LYS A 52 22.28 -0.16 -20.31
CA LYS A 52 23.18 0.99 -20.49
C LYS A 52 24.62 0.47 -20.46
N PRO A 53 25.52 1.01 -21.31
CA PRO A 53 26.90 0.56 -21.33
C PRO A 53 27.52 0.77 -19.95
N GLU A 54 27.96 -0.32 -19.32
CA GLU A 54 28.77 -0.27 -18.11
C GLU A 54 30.09 0.41 -18.45
N LYS A 55 30.45 1.44 -17.68
CA LYS A 55 31.79 2.00 -17.75
C LYS A 55 32.72 0.96 -17.13
N ASN A 56 33.45 0.22 -17.97
CA ASN A 56 34.51 -0.70 -17.54
C ASN A 56 35.49 0.03 -16.61
N ASN A 57 35.30 -0.13 -15.31
CA ASN A 57 36.33 0.10 -14.31
C ASN A 57 36.77 -1.29 -13.87
N GLU A 58 37.76 -1.85 -14.57
CA GLU A 58 38.46 -3.04 -14.09
C GLU A 58 39.03 -2.73 -12.71
N LYS A 59 38.39 -3.23 -11.66
CA LYS A 59 38.97 -3.34 -10.32
C LYS A 59 39.13 -4.81 -10.03
N LYS A 60 40.40 -5.21 -9.98
CA LYS A 60 40.89 -6.54 -9.60
C LYS A 60 40.17 -7.01 -8.34
N GLU A 61 39.80 -8.29 -8.35
CA GLU A 61 39.27 -9.02 -7.20
C GLU A 61 40.22 -8.86 -6.00
N ASP A 62 39.71 -8.32 -4.90
CA ASP A 62 40.25 -8.56 -3.57
C ASP A 62 39.12 -9.04 -2.66
N ARG A 63 39.32 -10.21 -2.07
CA ARG A 63 38.40 -10.84 -1.12
C ARG A 63 38.59 -10.14 0.22
N GLY A 64 37.86 -9.06 0.44
CA GLY A 64 37.84 -8.35 1.72
C GLY A 64 36.57 -7.54 1.85
N ASP A 65 35.78 -7.88 2.88
CA ASP A 65 34.58 -7.24 3.42
C ASP A 65 33.86 -6.20 2.55
N VAL A 66 32.60 -6.53 2.21
CA VAL A 66 31.64 -5.65 1.51
C VAL A 66 31.44 -4.36 2.31
N LYS A 67 32.27 -3.37 2.02
CA LYS A 67 31.99 -1.98 2.34
C LYS A 67 31.07 -1.47 1.25
N LEU A 68 29.78 -1.35 1.58
CA LEU A 68 28.74 -0.79 0.71
C LEU A 68 29.05 0.70 0.45
N GLU A 69 29.87 0.96 -0.55
CA GLU A 69 30.16 2.31 -1.04
C GLU A 69 28.98 2.75 -1.92
N ASN A 70 28.04 3.46 -1.29
CA ASN A 70 26.86 4.05 -1.92
C ASN A 70 27.27 5.12 -2.95
N ASN A 71 27.55 4.71 -4.19
CA ASN A 71 27.55 5.61 -5.35
C ASN A 71 26.13 5.71 -5.92
N THR A 72 25.23 6.34 -5.18
CA THR A 72 23.97 6.84 -5.72
C THR A 72 24.04 8.35 -5.73
N THR A 73 23.70 8.96 -6.86
CA THR A 73 23.33 10.38 -6.96
C THR A 73 22.66 10.80 -5.67
N THR A 74 23.36 11.61 -4.87
CA THR A 74 23.04 11.87 -3.47
C THR A 74 21.70 12.58 -3.38
N ARG A 75 20.63 11.80 -3.37
CA ARG A 75 19.32 12.26 -2.93
C ARG A 75 19.54 12.60 -1.47
N ILE A 76 19.66 13.89 -1.17
CA ILE A 76 19.84 14.38 0.19
C ILE A 76 18.52 14.08 0.90
N TYR A 77 18.41 12.89 1.49
CA TYR A 77 17.32 12.57 2.38
C TYR A 77 17.45 13.46 3.60
N LYS A 78 16.41 14.24 3.90
CA LYS A 78 16.35 14.95 5.17
C LYS A 78 16.26 13.91 6.29
N SER A 79 17.18 13.95 7.23
CA SER A 79 17.07 13.25 8.49
C SER A 79 16.25 14.09 9.47
N TYR A 80 15.21 13.50 10.04
CA TYR A 80 14.37 14.16 11.05
C TYR A 80 14.73 13.66 12.44
N LYS A 81 14.73 14.58 13.42
CA LYS A 81 14.86 14.26 14.84
C LYS A 81 13.57 13.58 15.32
N GLU A 82 13.67 12.82 16.41
CA GLU A 82 12.51 12.08 16.95
C GLU A 82 11.34 13.01 17.29
N VAL A 83 11.63 14.19 17.83
CA VAL A 83 10.63 15.21 18.15
C VAL A 83 9.84 15.68 16.92
N GLU A 84 10.51 15.78 15.76
CA GLU A 84 9.85 16.21 14.52
C GLU A 84 8.92 15.11 13.98
N LYS A 85 9.28 13.84 14.19
CA LYS A 85 8.42 12.70 13.83
C LYS A 85 7.19 12.62 14.72
N GLU A 86 7.36 12.82 16.03
CA GLU A 86 6.24 12.83 16.98
C GLU A 86 5.26 13.97 16.67
N GLN A 87 5.78 15.16 16.35
CA GLN A 87 4.94 16.28 15.92
C GLN A 87 4.15 15.97 14.64
N LEU A 88 4.80 15.36 13.64
CA LEU A 88 4.12 14.90 12.43
C LEU A 88 3.01 13.90 12.76
N PHE A 89 3.28 12.94 13.66
CA PHE A 89 2.28 11.97 14.10
C PHE A 89 1.07 12.64 14.76
N ALA A 90 1.29 13.58 15.68
CA ALA A 90 0.20 14.32 16.31
C ALA A 90 -0.61 15.13 15.28
N LEU A 91 0.06 15.78 14.33
CA LEU A 91 -0.62 16.55 13.28
C LEU A 91 -1.49 15.67 12.37
N VAL A 92 -1.00 14.49 11.99
CA VAL A 92 -1.73 13.56 11.11
C VAL A 92 -2.88 12.87 11.85
N TYR A 93 -2.61 12.29 13.02
CA TYR A 93 -3.57 11.41 13.68
C TYR A 93 -4.45 12.11 14.71
N GLU A 94 -3.95 13.12 15.43
CA GLU A 94 -4.76 13.83 16.44
C GLU A 94 -5.48 15.03 15.83
N LYS A 95 -4.83 15.76 14.92
CA LYS A 95 -5.43 16.91 14.21
C LYS A 95 -6.07 16.56 12.87
N GLY A 96 -5.92 15.31 12.38
CA GLY A 96 -6.55 14.85 11.13
C GLY A 96 -6.03 15.53 9.86
N MET A 97 -4.82 16.10 9.89
CA MET A 97 -4.21 16.71 8.69
C MET A 97 -3.74 15.66 7.70
N SER A 98 -3.73 15.99 6.41
CA SER A 98 -3.09 15.12 5.42
C SER A 98 -1.58 15.09 5.63
N ALA A 99 -0.93 13.97 5.30
CA ALA A 99 0.52 13.82 5.44
C ALA A 99 1.31 14.90 4.66
N ARG A 100 0.75 15.43 3.56
CA ARG A 100 1.34 16.52 2.80
C ARG A 100 1.24 17.86 3.52
N GLU A 101 0.11 18.14 4.16
CA GLU A 101 -0.08 19.36 4.94
C GLU A 101 0.72 19.35 6.23
N ALA A 102 0.83 18.20 6.89
CA ALA A 102 1.58 18.04 8.12
C ALA A 102 3.10 18.05 7.92
N ALA A 103 3.58 17.82 6.70
CA ALA A 103 5.00 17.80 6.35
C ALA A 103 5.54 19.14 5.81
N LEU A 104 4.69 20.17 5.72
CA LEU A 104 5.06 21.55 5.35
C LEU A 104 5.51 22.34 6.58
#